data_AF-Q0A858-F1
#
_entry.id   AF-Q0A858-F1
#
_cell.length_a   1.000
_cell.length_b   1.000
_cell.length_c   1.000
_cell.angle_alpha   90.00
_cell.angle_beta   90.00
_cell.angle_gamma   90.00
#
_symmetry.space_group_name_H-M   'P 1'
#
loop_
_entity.id
_entity.type
_entity.pdbx_description
1 polymer ?
#
loop_
_entity_poly.entity_id
_entity_poly.type
_entity_poly.pdbx_seq_one_letter_code
_entity_poly.pdbx_strand_id
1 'polypeptide(L)'
;MVALLGYSREQIRAAVCDMYSQVARAPTSGFHFPVGRQIAEALGYPPARLQGLPEATLRAFAGVGYPFRAEAVRPGDTVLDIGAGAGNDSLIAAGLVGSAGRVIALDLTPAMTATLYHAAQAGGCDNVAVVQGSAERLPLSDGSVDVVTSNGALNLVPDKRRAVAEMFRVLRPGGRLQMADVVIRRPVTVDCGEDPRLWVECVVGATVDEELLHLFREAGFEAVEVLRRHDYFAHSPSAQTREIAESFGAHSLDLGMRRAATAPSTLQRWLWRADPRHWLAALRRRGFLGVAALLLALLSCYGTLAALALLPLLGYSLAVDEGAWAVAIAAFALLTLAAVAAGVRRHGRWAVVALAATGVSVILYALFIQYSLVVELAGFLLLAGGVVLDAWLRRRHQARVLGLEAAPR
;
A
#
# COMPACT_ATOMS: atom_id res chain seq x y z
N MET A 1 1.34 -6.90 -1.67
CA MET A 1 1.42 -7.55 -0.33
C MET A 1 2.42 -6.75 0.46
N VAL A 2 1.96 -5.97 1.45
CA VAL A 2 2.85 -5.25 2.36
C VAL A 2 3.68 -6.32 3.06
N ALA A 3 5.00 -6.22 2.97
CA ALA A 3 5.88 -7.18 3.62
C ALA A 3 5.68 -7.01 5.14
N LEU A 4 5.03 -7.98 5.78
CA LEU A 4 4.98 -8.13 7.23
C LEU A 4 6.37 -8.57 7.71
N LEU A 5 7.39 -7.76 7.46
CA LEU A 5 8.73 -7.97 8.00
C LEU A 5 8.69 -7.40 9.41
N GLY A 6 8.43 -8.27 10.40
CA GLY A 6 8.65 -7.97 11.82
C GLY A 6 7.47 -8.17 12.78
N TYR A 7 6.21 -8.04 12.34
CA TYR A 7 5.06 -8.02 13.28
C TYR A 7 4.13 -9.23 13.17
N SER A 8 3.69 -9.74 14.33
CA SER A 8 2.56 -10.66 14.41
C SER A 8 1.23 -9.91 14.17
N ARG A 9 0.21 -10.62 13.69
CA ARG A 9 -1.14 -10.06 13.51
C ARG A 9 -1.71 -9.53 14.83
N GLU A 10 -1.33 -10.15 15.95
CA GLU A 10 -1.80 -9.77 17.29
C GLU A 10 -1.15 -8.48 17.76
N GLN A 11 0.16 -8.30 17.52
CA GLN A 11 0.87 -7.05 17.85
C GLN A 11 0.26 -5.85 17.11
N ILE A 12 -0.01 -6.01 15.81
CA ILE A 12 -0.67 -4.95 15.02
C ILE A 12 -2.04 -4.61 15.60
N ARG A 13 -2.86 -5.63 15.90
CA ARG A 13 -4.20 -5.41 16.46
C ARG A 13 -4.15 -4.73 17.82
N ALA A 14 -3.25 -5.15 18.71
CA ALA A 14 -3.07 -4.53 20.01
C ALA A 14 -2.68 -3.05 19.87
N ALA A 15 -1.68 -2.75 19.03
CA ALA A 15 -1.23 -1.38 18.81
C ALA A 15 -2.31 -0.47 18.22
N VAL A 16 -3.13 -0.98 17.28
CA VAL A 16 -4.29 -0.26 16.74
C VAL A 16 -5.32 -0.02 17.85
N CYS A 17 -5.71 -1.05 18.59
CA CYS A 17 -6.66 -0.90 19.71
C CYS A 17 -6.18 0.12 20.75
N ASP A 18 -4.89 0.10 21.11
CA ASP A 18 -4.32 1.00 22.10
C ASP A 18 -4.36 2.46 21.63
N MET A 19 -3.93 2.73 20.38
CA MET A 19 -3.95 4.08 19.82
C MET A 19 -5.39 4.62 19.75
N TYR A 20 -6.32 3.87 19.15
CA TYR A 20 -7.68 4.36 19.00
C TYR A 20 -8.45 4.37 20.32
N SER A 21 -8.04 3.59 21.32
CA SER A 21 -8.53 3.76 22.69
C SER A 21 -8.11 5.11 23.27
N GLN A 22 -6.89 5.58 22.99
CA GLN A 22 -6.44 6.91 23.39
C GLN A 22 -7.17 8.01 22.62
N VAL A 23 -7.40 7.85 21.31
CA VAL A 23 -8.20 8.82 20.53
C VAL A 23 -9.61 8.96 21.09
N ALA A 24 -10.25 7.85 21.47
CA ALA A 24 -11.59 7.87 22.05
C ALA A 24 -11.64 8.54 23.43
N ARG A 25 -10.67 8.24 24.31
CA ARG A 25 -10.67 8.70 25.71
C ARG A 25 -10.07 10.09 25.91
N ALA A 26 -9.06 10.43 25.11
CA ALA A 26 -8.28 11.66 25.24
C ALA A 26 -7.93 12.21 23.84
N PRO A 27 -8.92 12.69 23.07
CA PRO A 27 -8.73 13.16 21.69
C PRO A 27 -7.78 14.37 21.55
N THR A 28 -7.45 15.04 22.65
CA THR A 28 -6.57 16.21 22.69
C THR A 28 -5.11 15.87 22.99
N SER A 29 -4.74 14.60 23.10
CA SER A 29 -3.40 14.14 23.53
C SER A 29 -2.26 14.39 22.54
N GLY A 30 -2.47 15.20 21.49
CA GLY A 30 -1.41 15.56 20.53
C GLY A 30 -0.95 14.39 19.66
N PHE A 31 -1.88 13.79 18.91
CA PHE A 31 -1.57 12.71 17.97
C PHE A 31 -0.73 13.20 16.79
N HIS A 32 0.03 12.30 16.18
CA HIS A 32 0.82 12.59 14.98
C HIS A 32 -0.06 12.70 13.72
N PHE A 33 -1.30 12.21 13.76
CA PHE A 33 -2.32 12.43 12.74
C PHE A 33 -3.36 13.45 13.23
N PRO A 34 -4.00 14.18 12.30
CA PRO A 34 -5.05 15.12 12.66
C PRO A 34 -6.30 14.39 13.18
N VAL A 35 -6.89 14.91 14.24
CA VAL A 35 -8.09 14.38 14.89
C VAL A 35 -9.09 15.51 15.09
N GLY A 36 -10.38 15.21 15.01
CA GLY A 36 -11.44 16.16 15.39
C GLY A 36 -12.28 16.71 14.24
N ARG A 37 -13.08 17.73 14.56
CA ARG A 37 -13.95 18.41 13.59
C ARG A 37 -13.17 19.08 12.45
N GLN A 38 -12.05 19.74 12.76
CA GLN A 38 -11.31 20.53 11.75
C GLN A 38 -10.81 19.65 10.61
N ILE A 39 -10.40 18.41 10.90
CA ILE A 39 -9.96 17.49 9.85
C ILE A 39 -11.14 16.97 9.02
N ALA A 40 -12.31 16.71 9.62
CA ALA A 40 -13.50 16.36 8.83
C ALA A 40 -13.86 17.47 7.83
N GLU A 41 -13.81 18.74 8.26
CA GLU A 41 -14.05 19.89 7.38
C GLU A 41 -13.00 19.98 6.26
N ALA A 42 -11.71 19.83 6.58
CA ALA A 42 -10.62 19.84 5.60
C ALA A 42 -10.72 18.69 4.58
N LEU A 43 -11.22 17.53 5.01
CA LEU A 43 -11.48 16.38 4.14
C LEU A 43 -12.69 16.58 3.22
N GLY A 44 -13.48 17.62 3.46
CA GLY A 44 -14.58 18.05 2.59
C GLY A 44 -15.94 17.51 3.03
N TYR A 45 -16.12 17.20 4.32
CA TYR A 45 -17.45 16.91 4.85
C TYR A 45 -18.31 18.19 4.79
N PRO A 46 -19.55 18.10 4.28
CA PRO A 46 -20.45 19.26 4.27
C PRO A 46 -20.75 19.75 5.70
N PRO A 47 -20.71 21.07 5.99
CA PRO A 47 -20.97 21.59 7.34
C PRO A 47 -22.32 21.12 7.92
N ALA A 48 -23.36 21.05 7.09
CA ALA A 48 -24.68 20.56 7.50
C ALA A 48 -24.65 19.11 8.03
N ARG A 49 -23.77 18.25 7.50
CA ARG A 49 -23.59 16.87 7.97
C ARG A 49 -22.85 16.82 9.30
N LEU A 50 -21.91 17.73 9.53
CA LEU A 50 -21.13 17.81 10.76
C LEU A 50 -21.89 18.50 11.91
N GLN A 51 -22.86 19.36 11.63
CA GLN A 51 -23.65 20.04 12.66
C GLN A 51 -24.59 19.08 13.40
N GLY A 52 -25.10 18.05 12.72
CA GLY A 52 -26.01 17.06 13.31
C GLY A 52 -25.32 15.96 14.12
N LEU A 53 -23.98 15.93 14.17
CA LEU A 53 -23.24 14.87 14.85
C LEU A 53 -22.97 15.21 16.32
N PRO A 54 -23.05 14.23 17.24
CA PRO A 54 -22.70 14.44 18.64
C PRO A 54 -21.23 14.85 18.78
N GLU A 55 -20.96 15.87 19.59
CA GLU A 55 -19.61 16.44 19.75
C GLU A 55 -18.58 15.40 20.21
N ALA A 56 -18.98 14.44 21.04
CA ALA A 56 -18.12 13.34 21.48
C ALA A 56 -17.57 12.51 20.30
N THR A 57 -18.37 12.30 19.26
CA THR A 57 -17.99 11.53 18.07
C THR A 57 -17.04 12.33 17.18
N LEU A 58 -17.34 13.61 16.99
CA LEU A 58 -16.52 14.52 16.20
C LEU A 58 -15.15 14.75 16.81
N ARG A 59 -15.06 14.88 18.13
CA ARG A 59 -13.77 15.04 18.82
C ARG A 59 -12.85 13.83 18.63
N ALA A 60 -13.39 12.62 18.52
CA ALA A 60 -12.63 11.39 18.31
C ALA A 60 -12.49 10.98 16.83
N PHE A 61 -12.85 11.87 15.90
CA PHE A 61 -12.75 11.59 14.47
C PHE A 61 -11.31 11.48 13.99
N ALA A 62 -10.98 10.39 13.30
CA ALA A 62 -9.65 10.12 12.75
C ALA A 62 -9.73 9.54 11.33
N GLY A 63 -10.71 9.99 10.53
CA GLY A 63 -10.84 9.59 9.13
C GLY A 63 -9.75 10.23 8.25
N VAL A 64 -9.58 9.68 7.06
CA VAL A 64 -8.51 10.06 6.11
C VAL A 64 -9.04 10.58 4.76
N GLY A 65 -10.37 10.58 4.57
CA GLY A 65 -11.06 11.15 3.41
C GLY A 65 -12.55 11.34 3.67
N TYR A 66 -13.31 11.61 2.61
CA TYR A 66 -14.78 11.73 2.67
C TYR A 66 -15.41 10.56 1.91
N PRO A 67 -15.81 9.47 2.61
CA PRO A 67 -16.15 8.20 1.96
C PRO A 67 -17.53 8.21 1.28
N PHE A 68 -18.27 9.33 1.29
CA PHE A 68 -19.60 9.46 0.70
C PHE A 68 -19.62 10.08 -0.71
N ARG A 69 -18.44 10.38 -1.29
CA ARG A 69 -18.34 10.98 -2.65
C ARG A 69 -18.99 10.15 -3.75
N ALA A 70 -19.03 8.84 -3.57
CA ALA A 70 -19.65 7.93 -4.54
C ALA A 70 -21.18 7.98 -4.51
N GLU A 71 -21.77 8.66 -3.51
CA GLU A 71 -23.21 8.71 -3.27
C GLU A 71 -23.84 7.30 -3.26
N ALA A 72 -23.11 6.32 -2.69
CA ALA A 72 -23.51 4.93 -2.76
C ALA A 72 -24.68 4.61 -1.82
N VAL A 73 -24.82 5.34 -0.71
CA VAL A 73 -25.87 5.09 0.28
C VAL A 73 -27.19 5.71 -0.17
N ARG A 74 -28.25 4.91 -0.14
CA ARG A 74 -29.61 5.27 -0.55
C ARG A 74 -30.60 5.04 0.61
N PRO A 75 -31.76 5.72 0.59
CA PRO A 75 -32.84 5.43 1.53
C PRO A 75 -33.23 3.94 1.50
N GLY A 76 -33.39 3.35 2.69
CA GLY A 76 -33.74 1.94 2.86
C GLY A 76 -32.59 0.94 2.75
N ASP A 77 -31.36 1.37 2.41
CA ASP A 77 -30.22 0.46 2.37
C ASP A 77 -29.85 -0.08 3.77
N THR A 78 -29.34 -1.30 3.80
CA THR A 78 -28.53 -1.86 4.90
C THR A 78 -27.06 -1.56 4.62
N VAL A 79 -26.45 -0.71 5.43
CA VAL A 79 -25.06 -0.26 5.31
C VAL A 79 -24.21 -0.98 6.35
N LEU A 80 -23.03 -1.47 5.95
CA LEU A 80 -21.96 -1.86 6.86
C LEU A 80 -20.86 -0.80 6.83
N ASP A 81 -20.58 -0.17 7.97
CA ASP A 81 -19.46 0.75 8.14
C ASP A 81 -18.30 0.04 8.85
N ILE A 82 -17.16 -0.11 8.16
CA ILE A 82 -15.99 -0.87 8.63
C ILE A 82 -14.92 0.10 9.13
N GLY A 83 -14.54 -0.07 10.41
CA GLY A 83 -13.70 0.88 11.12
C GLY A 83 -14.49 2.13 11.49
N ALA A 84 -15.70 1.93 12.02
CA ALA A 84 -16.65 3.00 12.32
C ALA A 84 -16.10 4.04 13.31
N GLY A 85 -15.08 3.69 14.10
CA GLY A 85 -14.52 4.56 15.14
C GLY A 85 -15.60 5.01 16.12
N ALA A 86 -15.59 6.30 16.45
CA ALA A 86 -16.62 6.91 17.28
C ALA A 86 -17.95 7.14 16.53
N GLY A 87 -18.01 6.84 15.23
CA GLY A 87 -19.25 6.67 14.47
C GLY A 87 -19.74 7.85 13.65
N ASN A 88 -18.89 8.82 13.32
CA ASN A 88 -19.30 9.95 12.46
C ASN A 88 -19.90 9.47 11.13
N ASP A 89 -19.19 8.58 10.43
CA ASP A 89 -19.63 8.06 9.14
C ASP A 89 -20.87 7.18 9.31
N SER A 90 -20.91 6.32 10.34
CA SER A 90 -22.07 5.52 10.70
C SER A 90 -23.34 6.36 10.95
N LEU A 91 -23.23 7.47 11.70
CA LEU A 91 -24.36 8.35 12.01
C LEU A 91 -24.79 9.18 10.80
N ILE A 92 -23.86 9.61 9.94
CA ILE A 92 -24.19 10.22 8.65
C ILE A 92 -24.94 9.22 7.76
N ALA A 93 -24.46 7.97 7.68
CA ALA A 93 -25.11 6.91 6.94
C ALA A 93 -26.51 6.62 7.48
N ALA A 94 -26.70 6.64 8.81
CA ALA A 94 -28.00 6.42 9.45
C ALA A 94 -29.05 7.46 9.01
N GLY A 95 -28.64 8.73 8.89
CA GLY A 95 -29.49 9.78 8.34
C GLY A 95 -29.75 9.65 6.83
N LEU A 96 -28.81 9.11 6.06
CA LEU A 96 -28.96 8.89 4.61
C LEU A 96 -29.93 7.74 4.29
N VAL A 97 -29.86 6.64 5.04
CA VAL A 97 -30.74 5.48 4.84
C VAL A 97 -32.15 5.72 5.38
N GLY A 98 -32.31 6.64 6.34
CA GLY A 98 -33.59 6.93 6.98
C GLY A 98 -34.11 5.78 7.84
N SER A 99 -35.36 5.91 8.32
CA SER A 99 -35.97 4.95 9.25
C SER A 99 -36.25 3.57 8.66
N ALA A 100 -36.31 3.46 7.32
CA ALA A 100 -36.52 2.19 6.62
C ALA A 100 -35.23 1.39 6.40
N GLY A 101 -34.06 2.02 6.56
CA GLY A 101 -32.77 1.37 6.39
C GLY A 101 -32.09 1.07 7.73
N ARG A 102 -30.87 0.52 7.66
CA ARG A 102 -30.09 0.12 8.84
C ARG A 102 -28.61 0.36 8.60
N VAL A 103 -27.90 0.73 9.66
CA VAL A 103 -26.43 0.79 9.68
C VAL A 103 -25.89 -0.21 10.68
N ILE A 104 -24.94 -1.02 10.25
CA ILE A 104 -24.14 -1.91 11.08
C ILE A 104 -22.76 -1.25 11.18
N ALA A 105 -22.45 -0.70 12.33
CA ALA A 105 -21.19 -0.03 12.59
C ALA A 105 -20.21 -1.01 13.25
N LEU A 106 -19.16 -1.39 12.52
CA LEU A 106 -18.16 -2.35 12.97
C LEU A 106 -16.83 -1.67 13.28
N ASP A 107 -16.32 -1.85 14.49
CA ASP A 107 -15.00 -1.39 14.88
C ASP A 107 -14.26 -2.43 15.73
N LEU A 108 -12.93 -2.43 15.67
CA LEU A 108 -12.09 -3.35 16.44
C LEU A 108 -11.99 -2.93 17.92
N THR A 109 -12.06 -1.63 18.18
CA THR A 109 -11.63 -1.01 19.44
C THR A 109 -12.82 -0.82 20.40
N PRO A 110 -12.82 -1.46 21.60
CA PRO A 110 -13.92 -1.37 22.55
C PRO A 110 -14.31 0.07 22.93
N ALA A 111 -13.31 0.94 23.13
CA ALA A 111 -13.55 2.33 23.51
C ALA A 111 -14.29 3.12 22.41
N MET A 112 -13.96 2.87 21.15
CA MET A 112 -14.64 3.48 20.00
C MET A 112 -16.08 3.01 19.88
N THR A 113 -16.31 1.69 19.96
CA THR A 113 -17.65 1.12 19.94
C THR A 113 -18.52 1.62 21.09
N ALA A 114 -17.95 1.81 22.28
CA ALA A 114 -18.67 2.36 23.43
C ALA A 114 -19.08 3.82 23.19
N THR A 115 -18.17 4.66 22.70
CA THR A 115 -18.48 6.05 22.33
C THR A 115 -19.58 6.12 21.28
N LEU A 116 -19.49 5.30 20.22
CA LEU A 116 -20.50 5.24 19.18
C LEU A 116 -21.86 4.77 19.71
N TYR A 117 -21.88 3.72 20.52
CA TYR A 117 -23.11 3.22 21.13
C TYR A 117 -23.83 4.30 21.92
N HIS A 118 -23.12 5.00 22.81
CA HIS A 118 -23.71 6.09 23.59
C HIS A 118 -24.18 7.25 22.71
N ALA A 119 -23.43 7.60 21.67
CA ALA A 119 -23.80 8.64 20.72
C ALA A 119 -25.08 8.29 19.94
N ALA A 120 -25.20 7.05 19.46
CA ALA A 120 -26.39 6.56 18.75
C ALA A 120 -27.63 6.55 19.67
N GLN A 121 -27.49 6.08 20.91
CA GLN A 121 -28.59 6.07 21.88
C GLN A 121 -29.04 7.48 22.26
N ALA A 122 -28.10 8.39 22.56
CA ALA A 122 -28.42 9.79 22.89
C ALA A 122 -29.04 10.55 21.70
N GLY A 123 -28.68 10.18 20.48
CA GLY A 123 -29.24 10.73 19.24
C GLY A 123 -30.53 10.08 18.75
N GLY A 124 -31.08 9.09 19.47
CA GLY A 124 -32.30 8.36 19.04
C GLY A 124 -32.13 7.60 17.72
N CYS A 125 -30.91 7.16 17.40
CA CYS A 125 -30.58 6.46 16.17
C CYS A 125 -30.83 4.95 16.32
N ASP A 126 -32.10 4.56 16.38
CA ASP A 126 -32.53 3.16 16.56
C ASP A 126 -32.16 2.24 15.39
N ASN A 127 -31.83 2.82 14.23
CA ASN A 127 -31.40 2.11 13.03
C ASN A 127 -29.89 1.83 12.99
N VAL A 128 -29.14 2.11 14.05
CA VAL A 128 -27.69 1.84 14.14
C VAL A 128 -27.41 0.68 15.11
N ALA A 129 -26.80 -0.39 14.58
CA ALA A 129 -26.30 -1.52 15.38
C ALA A 129 -24.78 -1.44 15.49
N VAL A 130 -24.26 -1.39 16.71
CA VAL A 130 -22.81 -1.34 16.97
C VAL A 130 -22.28 -2.74 17.22
N VAL A 131 -21.24 -3.13 16.49
CA VAL A 131 -20.64 -4.45 16.54
C VAL A 131 -19.13 -4.31 16.76
N GLN A 132 -18.62 -4.92 17.83
CA GLN A 132 -17.17 -5.05 17.99
C GLN A 132 -16.68 -6.25 17.17
N GLY A 133 -15.74 -6.03 16.24
CA GLY A 133 -15.27 -7.10 15.37
C GLY A 133 -14.10 -6.71 14.48
N SER A 134 -13.55 -7.70 13.77
CA SER A 134 -12.46 -7.49 12.82
C SER A 134 -13.01 -7.49 11.39
N ALA A 135 -12.52 -6.56 10.56
CA ALA A 135 -12.76 -6.58 9.12
C ALA A 135 -12.30 -7.88 8.44
N GLU A 136 -11.35 -8.61 9.04
CA GLU A 136 -10.89 -9.90 8.52
C GLU A 136 -11.89 -11.05 8.79
N ARG A 137 -12.91 -10.86 9.64
CA ARG A 137 -13.94 -11.87 9.90
C ARG A 137 -15.22 -11.16 10.32
N LEU A 138 -16.03 -10.79 9.33
CA LEU A 138 -17.27 -10.07 9.53
C LEU A 138 -18.34 -11.05 10.05
N PRO A 139 -18.98 -10.77 11.20
CA PRO A 139 -20.01 -11.64 11.79
C PRO A 139 -21.37 -11.43 11.09
N LEU A 140 -21.37 -11.45 9.77
CA LEU A 140 -22.54 -11.20 8.91
C LEU A 140 -22.66 -12.31 7.88
N SER A 141 -23.89 -12.59 7.44
CA SER A 141 -24.17 -13.57 6.39
C SER A 141 -23.75 -13.07 5.00
N ASP A 142 -23.65 -14.00 4.07
CA ASP A 142 -23.32 -13.70 2.68
C ASP A 142 -24.44 -12.87 2.04
N GLY A 143 -24.07 -11.84 1.28
CA GLY A 143 -25.03 -10.99 0.57
C GLY A 143 -26.04 -10.26 1.45
N SER A 144 -25.73 -10.04 2.73
CA SER A 144 -26.64 -9.47 3.71
C SER A 144 -26.70 -7.93 3.74
N VAL A 145 -25.78 -7.24 3.07
CA VAL A 145 -25.73 -5.76 3.08
C VAL A 145 -25.75 -5.18 1.67
N ASP A 146 -26.29 -3.97 1.55
CA ASP A 146 -26.45 -3.26 0.28
C ASP A 146 -25.24 -2.40 -0.04
N VAL A 147 -24.65 -1.81 1.00
CA VAL A 147 -23.53 -0.88 0.89
C VAL A 147 -22.47 -1.16 1.96
N VAL A 148 -21.20 -1.08 1.58
CA VAL A 148 -20.07 -1.03 2.53
C VAL A 148 -19.45 0.35 2.48
N THR A 149 -19.22 0.94 3.65
CA THR A 149 -18.46 2.17 3.85
C THR A 149 -17.23 1.87 4.71
N SER A 150 -16.11 2.57 4.47
CA SER A 150 -14.92 2.51 5.33
C SER A 150 -14.07 3.77 5.19
N ASN A 151 -13.42 4.21 6.25
CA ASN A 151 -12.61 5.43 6.24
C ASN A 151 -11.31 5.26 7.05
N GLY A 152 -10.19 5.04 6.37
CA GLY A 152 -8.87 4.94 6.98
C GLY A 152 -8.66 3.69 7.84
N ALA A 153 -9.44 2.64 7.60
CA ALA A 153 -9.37 1.40 8.37
C ALA A 153 -8.57 0.30 7.67
N LEU A 154 -8.63 0.21 6.33
CA LEU A 154 -8.07 -0.92 5.59
C LEU A 154 -6.54 -0.88 5.59
N ASN A 155 -5.89 0.30 5.53
CA ASN A 155 -4.44 0.43 5.74
C ASN A 155 -3.95 -0.21 7.05
N LEU A 156 -4.75 -0.20 8.11
CA LEU A 156 -4.38 -0.78 9.41
C LEU A 156 -4.58 -2.30 9.47
N VAL A 157 -5.41 -2.86 8.59
CA VAL A 157 -5.70 -4.30 8.58
C VAL A 157 -4.44 -5.10 8.19
N PRO A 158 -4.03 -6.12 8.97
CA PRO A 158 -2.89 -6.98 8.63
C PRO A 158 -3.13 -7.78 7.34
N ASP A 159 -4.29 -8.44 7.24
CA ASP A 159 -4.67 -9.26 6.09
C ASP A 159 -5.73 -8.55 5.22
N LYS A 160 -5.28 -7.55 4.48
CA LYS A 160 -6.14 -6.75 3.59
C LYS A 160 -6.86 -7.61 2.55
N ARG A 161 -6.23 -8.69 2.06
CA ARG A 161 -6.84 -9.65 1.13
C ARG A 161 -8.05 -10.31 1.74
N ARG A 162 -7.92 -10.79 2.98
CA ARG A 162 -9.03 -11.39 3.72
C ARG A 162 -10.13 -10.37 4.03
N ALA A 163 -9.80 -9.16 4.43
CA ALA A 163 -10.81 -8.11 4.66
C ALA A 163 -11.58 -7.73 3.39
N VAL A 164 -10.90 -7.55 2.25
CA VAL A 164 -11.57 -7.26 0.97
C VAL A 164 -12.43 -8.45 0.51
N ALA A 165 -11.98 -9.69 0.75
CA ALA A 165 -12.80 -10.88 0.49
C ALA A 165 -14.06 -10.93 1.37
N GLU A 166 -13.96 -10.57 2.65
CA GLU A 166 -15.11 -10.46 3.56
C GLU A 166 -16.07 -9.34 3.12
N MET A 167 -15.57 -8.17 2.71
CA MET A 167 -16.38 -7.10 2.13
C MET A 167 -17.16 -7.59 0.90
N PHE A 168 -16.50 -8.33 0.00
CA PHE A 168 -17.15 -8.93 -1.17
C PHE A 168 -18.21 -9.96 -0.75
N ARG A 169 -17.94 -10.78 0.26
CA ARG A 169 -18.85 -11.84 0.72
C ARG A 169 -20.15 -11.27 1.29
N VAL A 170 -20.07 -10.27 2.16
CA VAL A 170 -21.25 -9.72 2.85
C VAL A 170 -22.08 -8.79 1.97
N LEU A 171 -21.47 -8.12 0.99
CA LEU A 171 -22.22 -7.29 0.03
C LEU A 171 -23.11 -8.16 -0.83
N ARG A 172 -24.36 -7.80 -1.08
CA ARG A 172 -25.22 -8.46 -2.09
C ARG A 172 -24.67 -8.29 -3.51
N PRO A 173 -24.98 -9.19 -4.46
CA PRO A 173 -24.62 -8.98 -5.87
C PRO A 173 -25.13 -7.63 -6.37
N GLY A 174 -24.27 -6.83 -7.02
CA GLY A 174 -24.59 -5.46 -7.41
C GLY A 174 -24.59 -4.42 -6.28
N GLY A 175 -24.30 -4.85 -5.04
CA GLY A 175 -24.08 -3.98 -3.88
C GLY A 175 -22.89 -3.05 -4.09
N ARG A 176 -22.87 -1.93 -3.37
CA ARG A 176 -21.93 -0.82 -3.61
C ARG A 176 -20.90 -0.74 -2.48
N LEU A 177 -19.69 -0.31 -2.81
CA LEU A 177 -18.67 -0.01 -1.82
C LEU A 177 -18.15 1.39 -2.08
N GLN A 178 -18.11 2.20 -1.03
CA GLN A 178 -17.50 3.52 -1.03
C GLN A 178 -16.51 3.59 0.12
N MET A 179 -15.33 4.17 -0.07
CA MET A 179 -14.36 4.25 1.02
C MET A 179 -13.34 5.36 0.82
N ALA A 180 -12.67 5.73 1.90
CA ALA A 180 -11.46 6.51 1.86
C ALA A 180 -10.31 5.76 2.52
N ASP A 181 -9.11 5.76 1.94
CA ASP A 181 -7.95 5.13 2.58
C ASP A 181 -6.62 5.77 2.18
N VAL A 182 -5.60 5.54 3.00
CA VAL A 182 -4.22 5.98 2.76
C VAL A 182 -3.50 4.96 1.88
N VAL A 183 -2.87 5.48 0.83
CA VAL A 183 -2.01 4.72 -0.08
C VAL A 183 -0.65 5.39 -0.21
N ILE A 184 0.33 4.63 -0.68
CA ILE A 184 1.69 5.11 -0.96
C ILE A 184 2.02 4.92 -2.44
N ARG A 185 2.98 5.68 -2.97
CA ARG A 185 3.52 5.45 -4.33
C ARG A 185 4.75 4.54 -4.32
N ARG A 186 5.45 4.53 -3.18
CA ARG A 186 6.72 3.80 -3.00
C ARG A 186 6.56 2.87 -1.80
N PRO A 187 6.85 1.57 -1.94
CA PRO A 187 6.76 0.65 -0.83
C PRO A 187 7.86 0.95 0.20
N VAL A 188 7.53 0.73 1.48
CA VAL A 188 8.52 0.60 2.54
C VAL A 188 9.26 -0.72 2.35
N THR A 189 10.60 -0.68 2.24
CA THR A 189 11.44 -1.87 1.98
C THR A 189 12.45 -2.18 3.07
N VAL A 190 12.48 -1.36 4.12
CA VAL A 190 13.28 -1.59 5.31
C VAL A 190 12.47 -2.38 6.33
N ASP A 191 13.17 -3.16 7.14
CA ASP A 191 12.59 -3.78 8.32
C ASP A 191 12.35 -2.69 9.35
N CYS A 192 11.10 -2.50 9.76
CA CYS A 192 10.71 -1.49 10.74
C CYS A 192 10.98 -1.95 12.19
N GLY A 193 11.57 -3.13 12.38
CA GLY A 193 11.86 -3.68 13.71
C GLY A 193 10.58 -4.01 14.49
N GLU A 194 10.71 -4.11 15.82
CA GLU A 194 9.58 -4.43 16.71
C GLU A 194 8.71 -3.22 17.07
N ASP A 195 8.96 -2.00 16.57
CA ASP A 195 8.18 -0.81 16.99
C ASP A 195 6.81 -0.78 16.27
N PRO A 196 5.71 -1.21 16.92
CA PRO A 196 4.41 -1.32 16.27
C PRO A 196 3.80 0.06 16.01
N ARG A 197 4.34 1.13 16.62
CA ARG A 197 3.81 2.49 16.51
C ARG A 197 3.92 3.01 15.07
N LEU A 198 4.97 2.64 14.34
CA LEU A 198 5.17 3.01 12.93
C LEU A 198 4.08 2.44 12.01
N TRP A 199 3.45 1.30 12.38
CA TRP A 199 2.29 0.77 11.64
C TRP A 199 1.07 1.68 11.79
N VAL A 200 0.87 2.22 12.99
CA VAL A 200 -0.25 3.09 13.34
C VAL A 200 -0.11 4.48 12.72
N GLU A 201 1.09 4.87 12.29
CA GLU A 201 1.34 6.08 11.50
C GLU A 201 0.73 6.07 10.09
N CYS A 202 -0.07 5.05 9.75
CA CYS A 202 -0.80 4.91 8.50
C CYS A 202 0.06 4.78 7.23
N VAL A 203 1.36 5.08 7.26
CA VAL A 203 2.29 5.00 6.11
C VAL A 203 2.88 3.60 5.95
N VAL A 204 3.28 2.94 7.03
CA VAL A 204 3.90 1.59 6.96
C VAL A 204 2.86 0.53 6.59
N GLY A 205 1.64 0.65 7.12
CA GLY A 205 0.52 -0.23 6.76
C GLY A 205 -0.10 0.05 5.39
N ALA A 206 0.18 1.21 4.79
CA ALA A 206 -0.39 1.61 3.51
C ALA A 206 0.07 0.71 2.37
N THR A 207 -0.86 0.47 1.44
CA THR A 207 -0.58 -0.29 0.22
C THR A 207 -0.28 0.66 -0.93
N VAL A 208 0.46 0.19 -1.92
CA VAL A 208 0.65 0.97 -3.14
C VAL A 208 -0.71 1.21 -3.81
N ASP A 209 -0.96 2.43 -4.28
CA ASP A 209 -2.24 2.83 -4.88
C ASP A 209 -2.77 1.83 -5.91
N GLU A 210 -1.95 1.41 -6.88
CA GLU A 210 -2.38 0.44 -7.89
C GLU A 210 -2.56 -0.98 -7.32
N GLU A 211 -1.81 -1.35 -6.29
CA GLU A 211 -1.97 -2.63 -5.60
C GLU A 211 -3.30 -2.67 -4.83
N LEU A 212 -3.74 -1.55 -4.23
CA LEU A 212 -5.04 -1.45 -3.58
C LEU A 212 -6.18 -1.60 -4.60
N LEU A 213 -6.12 -0.88 -5.73
CA LEU A 213 -7.14 -1.02 -6.78
C LEU A 213 -7.17 -2.44 -7.37
N HIS A 214 -5.99 -3.06 -7.53
CA HIS A 214 -5.90 -4.44 -7.98
C HIS A 214 -6.49 -5.43 -6.98
N LEU A 215 -6.28 -5.21 -5.68
CA LEU A 215 -6.84 -6.03 -4.61
C LEU A 215 -8.37 -6.13 -4.70
N PHE A 216 -9.04 -5.00 -4.94
CA PHE A 216 -10.49 -4.96 -5.14
C PHE A 216 -10.92 -5.68 -6.42
N ARG A 217 -10.25 -5.43 -7.55
CA ARG A 217 -10.56 -6.12 -8.82
C ARG A 217 -10.39 -7.63 -8.71
N GLU A 218 -9.33 -8.07 -8.04
CA GLU A 218 -9.04 -9.49 -7.82
C GLU A 218 -10.12 -10.19 -6.98
N ALA A 219 -10.71 -9.49 -6.02
CA ALA A 219 -11.83 -10.00 -5.23
C ALA A 219 -13.15 -10.06 -6.00
N GLY A 220 -13.29 -9.31 -7.09
CA GLY A 220 -14.50 -9.27 -7.91
C GLY A 220 -15.26 -7.94 -7.87
N PHE A 221 -14.64 -6.87 -7.37
CA PHE A 221 -15.21 -5.54 -7.52
C PHE A 221 -14.99 -5.01 -8.94
N GLU A 222 -16.04 -4.42 -9.49
CA GLU A 222 -16.08 -3.77 -10.79
C GLU A 222 -16.31 -2.26 -10.62
N ALA A 223 -16.15 -1.52 -11.73
CA ALA A 223 -16.28 -0.05 -11.73
C ALA A 223 -15.47 0.63 -10.62
N VAL A 224 -14.26 0.11 -10.35
CA VAL A 224 -13.37 0.65 -9.32
C VAL A 224 -12.83 2.00 -9.79
N GLU A 225 -13.37 3.07 -9.21
CA GLU A 225 -13.10 4.46 -9.58
C GLU A 225 -12.42 5.22 -8.43
N VAL A 226 -11.44 6.04 -8.79
CA VAL A 226 -10.81 6.99 -7.87
C VAL A 226 -11.49 8.34 -8.04
N LEU A 227 -12.35 8.69 -7.10
CA LEU A 227 -13.17 9.91 -7.12
C LEU A 227 -12.38 11.13 -6.68
N ARG A 228 -11.42 10.96 -5.77
CA ARG A 228 -10.52 12.03 -5.33
C ARG A 228 -9.16 11.47 -4.95
N ARG A 229 -8.12 12.25 -5.23
CA ARG A 229 -6.78 12.10 -4.65
C ARG A 229 -6.47 13.38 -3.88
N HIS A 230 -6.02 13.26 -2.64
CA HIS A 230 -5.67 14.45 -1.86
C HIS A 230 -4.58 14.14 -0.84
N ASP A 231 -3.88 15.19 -0.42
CA ASP A 231 -2.84 15.10 0.59
C ASP A 231 -3.47 15.26 1.98
N TYR A 232 -3.81 14.14 2.61
CA TYR A 232 -4.25 14.08 4.00
C TYR A 232 -3.14 14.48 4.97
N PHE A 233 -1.89 14.13 4.66
CA PHE A 233 -0.76 14.32 5.56
C PHE A 233 -0.34 15.78 5.68
N ALA A 234 -0.69 16.64 4.71
CA ALA A 234 -0.56 18.09 4.84
C ALA A 234 -1.21 18.65 6.11
N HIS A 235 -2.23 17.98 6.64
CA HIS A 235 -2.94 18.36 7.87
C HIS A 235 -2.34 17.75 9.15
N SER A 236 -1.33 16.88 9.04
CA SER A 236 -0.65 16.31 10.21
C SER A 236 0.04 17.41 11.03
N PRO A 237 -0.10 17.42 12.37
CA PRO A 237 0.68 18.34 13.21
C PRO A 237 2.16 17.95 13.28
N SER A 238 2.51 16.69 13.03
CA SER A 238 3.88 16.17 13.11
C SER A 238 4.68 16.46 11.84
N ALA A 239 5.75 17.24 11.97
CA ALA A 239 6.67 17.48 10.86
C ALA A 239 7.32 16.19 10.34
N GLN A 240 7.68 15.28 11.25
CA GLN A 240 8.24 13.98 10.91
C GLN A 240 7.25 13.14 10.09
N THR A 241 5.98 13.11 10.47
CA THR A 241 4.94 12.38 9.71
C THR A 241 4.75 12.96 8.31
N ARG A 242 4.82 14.29 8.16
CA ARG A 242 4.77 14.95 6.83
C ARG A 242 5.97 14.57 5.96
N GLU A 243 7.18 14.58 6.53
CA GLU A 243 8.41 14.20 5.83
C GLU A 243 8.40 12.72 5.39
N ILE A 244 7.94 11.83 6.27
CA ILE A 244 7.75 10.40 5.97
C ILE A 244 6.73 10.26 4.83
N ALA A 245 5.56 10.91 4.94
CA ALA A 245 4.52 10.87 3.93
C ALA A 245 5.04 11.33 2.55
N GLU A 246 5.73 12.47 2.48
CA GLU A 246 6.31 12.99 1.24
C GLU A 246 7.34 12.01 0.64
N SER A 247 8.18 11.42 1.50
CA SER A 247 9.22 10.46 1.11
C SER A 247 8.68 9.16 0.51
N PHE A 248 7.48 8.72 0.91
CA PHE A 248 6.81 7.55 0.32
C PHE A 248 5.73 7.91 -0.71
N GLY A 249 5.45 9.21 -0.89
CA GLY A 249 4.34 9.69 -1.71
C GLY A 249 2.99 9.24 -1.14
N ALA A 250 2.85 9.26 0.17
CA ALA A 250 1.64 8.89 0.88
C ALA A 250 0.55 9.93 0.62
N HIS A 251 -0.65 9.46 0.29
CA HIS A 251 -1.82 10.30 0.02
C HIS A 251 -3.09 9.50 0.24
N SER A 252 -4.23 10.17 0.33
CA SER A 252 -5.53 9.52 0.47
C SER A 252 -6.25 9.41 -0.86
N LEU A 253 -7.02 8.33 -1.02
CA LEU A 253 -7.94 8.12 -2.12
C LEU A 253 -9.37 8.03 -1.59
N ASP A 254 -10.29 8.74 -2.22
CA ASP A 254 -11.73 8.46 -2.10
C ASP A 254 -12.13 7.54 -3.27
N LEU A 255 -12.71 6.40 -2.97
CA LEU A 255 -13.01 5.32 -3.91
C LEU A 255 -14.51 5.01 -3.96
N GLY A 256 -15.00 4.69 -5.16
CA GLY A 256 -16.30 4.08 -5.40
C GLY A 256 -16.15 2.81 -6.22
N MET A 257 -16.95 1.78 -5.92
CA MET A 257 -16.96 0.53 -6.68
C MET A 257 -18.25 -0.28 -6.45
N ARG A 258 -18.44 -1.32 -7.25
CA ARG A 258 -19.60 -2.23 -7.15
C ARG A 258 -19.16 -3.68 -7.07
N ARG A 259 -19.89 -4.49 -6.31
CA ARG A 259 -19.72 -5.95 -6.27
C ARG A 259 -20.28 -6.55 -7.58
N ALA A 260 -19.46 -7.25 -8.36
CA ALA A 260 -19.94 -8.01 -9.50
C ALA A 260 -20.86 -9.17 -9.08
N ALA A 261 -21.65 -9.71 -10.02
CA ALA A 261 -22.56 -10.82 -9.72
C ALA A 261 -21.84 -12.08 -9.21
N THR A 262 -20.65 -12.35 -9.75
CA THR A 262 -19.83 -13.51 -9.43
C THR A 262 -18.38 -13.11 -9.23
N ALA A 263 -17.70 -13.77 -8.30
CA ALA A 263 -16.26 -13.59 -8.13
C ALA A 263 -15.50 -14.12 -9.37
N PRO A 264 -14.31 -13.55 -9.70
CA PRO A 264 -13.45 -14.06 -10.76
C PRO A 264 -13.07 -15.53 -10.52
N SER A 265 -12.93 -16.29 -11.61
CA SER A 265 -12.50 -17.68 -11.52
C SER A 265 -11.04 -17.78 -11.02
N THR A 266 -10.65 -18.95 -10.52
CA THR A 266 -9.26 -19.19 -10.09
C THR A 266 -8.27 -18.98 -11.24
N LEU A 267 -8.63 -19.35 -12.46
CA LEU A 267 -7.81 -19.11 -13.66
C LEU A 267 -7.66 -17.61 -13.95
N GLN A 268 -8.75 -16.84 -13.88
CA GLN A 268 -8.69 -15.39 -14.09
C GLN A 268 -7.79 -14.70 -13.05
N ARG A 269 -7.95 -15.06 -11.77
CA ARG A 269 -7.07 -14.56 -10.70
C ARG A 269 -5.61 -14.93 -10.93
N TRP A 270 -5.34 -16.15 -11.38
CA TRP A 270 -3.99 -16.59 -11.71
C TRP A 270 -3.39 -15.78 -12.87
N LEU A 271 -4.14 -15.60 -13.97
CA LEU A 271 -3.71 -14.82 -15.13
C LEU A 271 -3.39 -13.37 -14.74
N TRP A 272 -4.20 -12.75 -13.89
CA TRP A 272 -3.94 -11.41 -13.37
C TRP A 272 -2.66 -11.32 -12.53
N ARG A 273 -2.42 -12.33 -11.68
CA ARG A 273 -1.18 -12.40 -10.87
C ARG A 273 0.06 -12.69 -11.73
N ALA A 274 -0.12 -13.34 -12.87
CA ALA A 274 0.93 -13.64 -13.82
C ALA A 274 1.25 -12.49 -14.79
N ASP A 275 0.51 -11.36 -14.73
CA ASP A 275 0.76 -10.22 -15.60
C ASP A 275 2.19 -9.66 -15.38
N PRO A 276 3.09 -9.74 -16.38
CA PRO A 276 4.47 -9.29 -16.24
C PRO A 276 4.57 -7.79 -15.97
N ARG A 277 3.57 -6.98 -16.38
CA ARG A 277 3.55 -5.54 -16.12
C ARG A 277 3.54 -5.25 -14.62
N HIS A 278 2.82 -6.07 -13.85
CA HIS A 278 2.74 -5.92 -12.40
C HIS A 278 4.08 -6.21 -11.73
N TRP A 279 4.74 -7.31 -12.13
CA TRP A 279 6.06 -7.70 -11.63
C TRP A 279 7.13 -6.65 -11.95
N LEU A 280 7.13 -6.15 -13.19
CA LEU A 280 8.07 -5.12 -13.62
C LEU A 280 7.88 -3.81 -12.84
N ALA A 281 6.63 -3.39 -12.63
CA ALA A 281 6.29 -2.23 -11.82
C ALA A 281 6.72 -2.39 -10.36
N ALA A 282 6.50 -3.58 -9.77
CA ALA A 282 6.92 -3.90 -8.41
C ALA A 282 8.45 -3.86 -8.25
N LEU A 283 9.20 -4.46 -9.18
CA LEU A 283 10.68 -4.40 -9.20
C LEU A 283 11.19 -2.96 -9.28
N ARG A 284 10.60 -2.14 -10.15
CA ARG A 284 10.94 -0.72 -10.29
C ARG A 284 10.70 0.06 -8.99
N ARG A 285 9.52 -0.13 -8.36
CA ARG A 285 9.14 0.57 -7.13
C ARG A 285 10.04 0.20 -5.94
N ARG A 286 10.35 -1.09 -5.80
CA ARG A 286 11.27 -1.61 -4.77
C ARG A 286 12.75 -1.24 -5.02
N GLY A 287 13.08 -0.73 -6.20
CA GLY A 287 14.45 -0.38 -6.57
C GLY A 287 15.32 -1.57 -6.95
N PHE A 288 14.73 -2.73 -7.25
CA PHE A 288 15.45 -3.94 -7.67
C PHE A 288 15.75 -4.00 -9.17
N LEU A 289 15.36 -2.99 -9.94
CA LEU A 289 15.52 -2.97 -11.39
C LEU A 289 17.01 -3.06 -11.80
N GLY A 290 17.92 -2.43 -11.06
CA GLY A 290 19.36 -2.56 -11.29
C GLY A 290 19.89 -3.96 -10.99
N VAL A 291 19.42 -4.61 -9.92
CA VAL A 291 19.78 -5.99 -9.58
C VAL A 291 19.28 -6.95 -10.66
N ALA A 292 18.03 -6.80 -11.10
CA ALA A 292 17.45 -7.65 -12.15
C ALA A 292 18.18 -7.48 -13.49
N ALA A 293 18.47 -6.23 -13.89
CA ALA A 293 19.22 -5.96 -15.11
C ALA A 293 20.65 -6.52 -15.07
N LEU A 294 21.32 -6.44 -13.91
CA LEU A 294 22.64 -7.04 -13.71
C LEU A 294 22.58 -8.57 -13.82
N LEU A 295 21.59 -9.21 -13.20
CA LEU A 295 21.40 -10.66 -13.32
C LEU A 295 21.14 -11.08 -14.76
N LEU A 296 20.36 -10.30 -15.52
CA LEU A 296 20.15 -10.54 -16.95
C LEU A 296 21.45 -10.36 -17.76
N ALA A 297 22.28 -9.37 -17.42
CA ALA A 297 23.58 -9.18 -18.07
C ALA A 297 24.52 -10.37 -17.80
N LEU A 298 24.59 -10.83 -16.54
CA LEU A 298 25.39 -11.98 -16.13
C LEU A 298 24.87 -13.29 -16.74
N LEU A 299 23.55 -13.47 -16.80
CA LEU A 299 22.93 -14.63 -17.43
C LEU A 299 23.15 -14.63 -18.94
N SER A 300 23.02 -13.47 -19.58
CA SER A 300 23.32 -13.29 -21.01
C SER A 300 24.77 -13.66 -21.29
N CYS A 301 25.71 -13.23 -20.45
CA CYS A 301 27.13 -13.56 -20.60
C CYS A 301 27.44 -15.01 -20.18
N TYR A 302 27.54 -15.26 -18.87
CA TYR A 302 28.03 -16.52 -18.33
C TYR A 302 26.99 -17.65 -18.39
N GLY A 303 25.71 -17.33 -18.38
CA GLY A 303 24.64 -18.34 -18.56
C GLY A 303 24.63 -18.92 -19.96
N THR A 304 24.80 -18.08 -20.99
CA THR A 304 24.93 -18.54 -22.38
C THR A 304 26.19 -19.37 -22.58
N LEU A 305 27.33 -18.96 -22.00
CA LEU A 305 28.56 -19.76 -22.01
C LEU A 305 28.37 -21.13 -21.36
N ALA A 306 27.70 -21.19 -20.20
CA ALA A 306 27.40 -22.45 -19.53
C ALA A 306 26.46 -23.33 -20.38
N ALA A 307 25.45 -22.74 -21.03
CA ALA A 307 24.55 -23.48 -21.92
C ALA A 307 25.29 -24.05 -23.13
N LEU A 308 26.19 -23.27 -23.74
CA LEU A 308 27.04 -23.73 -24.84
C LEU A 308 27.95 -24.89 -24.44
N ALA A 309 28.45 -24.91 -23.19
CA ALA A 309 29.26 -26.00 -22.68
C ALA A 309 28.45 -27.26 -22.30
N LEU A 310 27.23 -27.10 -21.79
CA LEU A 310 26.43 -28.20 -21.23
C LEU A 310 25.45 -28.84 -22.22
N LEU A 311 24.84 -28.09 -23.12
CA LEU A 311 23.87 -28.61 -24.10
C LEU A 311 24.44 -29.73 -25.00
N PRO A 312 25.72 -29.70 -25.41
CA PRO A 312 26.31 -30.80 -26.18
C PRO A 312 26.30 -32.14 -25.43
N LEU A 313 26.41 -32.12 -24.10
CA LEU A 313 26.33 -33.34 -23.27
C LEU A 313 24.93 -33.98 -23.30
N LEU A 314 23.91 -33.20 -23.68
CA LEU A 314 22.52 -33.63 -23.85
C LEU A 314 22.17 -33.90 -25.32
N GLY A 315 23.14 -33.82 -26.23
CA GLY A 315 22.93 -34.03 -27.68
C GLY A 315 22.36 -32.82 -28.42
N TYR A 316 22.34 -31.64 -27.80
CA TYR A 316 21.88 -30.39 -28.42
C TYR A 316 23.06 -29.48 -28.77
N SER A 317 22.97 -28.77 -29.88
CA SER A 317 23.92 -27.70 -30.24
C SER A 317 23.19 -26.37 -30.35
N LEU A 318 23.83 -25.31 -29.87
CA LEU A 318 23.32 -23.94 -29.89
C LEU A 318 24.30 -23.09 -30.70
N ALA A 319 23.85 -22.52 -31.81
CA ALA A 319 24.62 -21.54 -32.57
C ALA A 319 24.26 -20.13 -32.06
N VAL A 320 25.28 -19.33 -31.73
CA VAL A 320 25.11 -17.97 -31.23
C VAL A 320 25.88 -17.03 -32.14
N ASP A 321 25.20 -16.00 -32.64
CA ASP A 321 25.84 -14.91 -33.36
C ASP A 321 26.60 -14.02 -32.35
N GLU A 322 27.93 -13.98 -32.47
CA GLU A 322 28.80 -13.30 -31.50
C GLU A 322 28.49 -11.80 -31.39
N GLY A 323 28.17 -11.14 -32.51
CA GLY A 323 27.84 -9.72 -32.54
C GLY A 323 26.51 -9.42 -31.84
N ALA A 324 25.45 -10.16 -32.18
CA ALA A 324 24.15 -10.04 -31.54
C ALA A 324 24.21 -10.35 -30.03
N TRP A 325 25.04 -11.32 -29.65
CA TRP A 325 25.23 -11.71 -28.27
C TRP A 325 25.97 -10.64 -27.45
N ALA A 326 27.06 -10.08 -27.98
CA ALA A 326 27.77 -8.95 -27.38
C ALA A 326 26.86 -7.72 -27.21
N VAL A 327 26.02 -7.42 -28.20
CA VAL A 327 25.02 -6.35 -28.12
C VAL A 327 23.98 -6.61 -27.02
N ALA A 328 23.53 -7.86 -26.85
CA ALA A 328 22.59 -8.21 -25.79
C ALA A 328 23.20 -8.00 -24.39
N ILE A 329 24.46 -8.43 -24.17
CA ILE A 329 25.19 -8.20 -22.91
C ILE A 329 25.31 -6.69 -22.65
N ALA A 330 25.76 -5.93 -23.65
CA ALA A 330 25.92 -4.48 -23.57
C ALA A 330 24.61 -3.77 -23.22
N ALA A 331 23.48 -4.18 -23.84
CA ALA A 331 22.17 -3.62 -23.57
C ALA A 331 21.74 -3.80 -22.10
N PHE A 332 21.92 -4.98 -21.52
CA PHE A 332 21.61 -5.21 -20.11
C PHE A 332 22.57 -4.48 -19.16
N ALA A 333 23.85 -4.35 -19.50
CA ALA A 333 24.82 -3.55 -18.74
C ALA A 333 24.43 -2.07 -18.72
N LEU A 334 24.06 -1.50 -19.87
CA LEU A 334 23.57 -0.13 -20.00
C LEU A 334 22.23 0.08 -19.26
N LEU A 335 21.32 -0.88 -19.32
CA LEU A 335 20.07 -0.86 -18.55
C LEU A 335 20.35 -0.84 -17.04
N THR A 336 21.35 -1.61 -16.58
CA THR A 336 21.80 -1.61 -15.19
C THR A 336 22.30 -0.24 -14.77
N LEU A 337 23.16 0.39 -15.58
CA LEU A 337 23.64 1.75 -15.33
C LEU A 337 22.51 2.77 -15.28
N ALA A 338 21.56 2.72 -16.21
CA ALA A 338 20.39 3.59 -16.21
C ALA A 338 19.54 3.42 -14.93
N ALA A 339 19.38 2.18 -14.45
CA ALA A 339 18.66 1.90 -13.21
C ALA A 339 19.38 2.44 -11.96
N VAL A 340 20.72 2.34 -11.90
CA VAL A 340 21.56 2.94 -10.85
C VAL A 340 21.50 4.47 -10.92
N ALA A 341 21.59 5.06 -12.11
CA ALA A 341 21.49 6.50 -12.31
C ALA A 341 20.14 7.08 -11.89
N ALA A 342 19.04 6.36 -12.19
CA ALA A 342 17.72 6.72 -11.68
C ALA A 342 17.64 6.68 -10.13
N GLY A 343 18.54 5.93 -9.48
CA GLY A 343 18.69 5.85 -8.03
C GLY A 343 19.32 7.07 -7.38
N VAL A 344 20.22 7.77 -8.08
CA VAL A 344 20.90 8.95 -7.56
C VAL A 344 19.93 10.06 -7.19
N ARG A 345 18.80 10.18 -7.88
CA ARG A 345 17.74 11.12 -7.51
C ARG A 345 17.21 10.91 -6.07
N ARG A 346 17.49 9.76 -5.44
CA ARG A 346 17.04 9.40 -4.10
C ARG A 346 18.08 9.63 -3.01
N HIS A 347 19.35 9.32 -3.26
CA HIS A 347 20.42 9.41 -2.24
C HIS A 347 21.49 10.48 -2.54
N GLY A 348 21.46 11.09 -3.72
CA GLY A 348 22.34 12.20 -4.12
C GLY A 348 23.81 11.82 -4.38
N ARG A 349 24.19 10.53 -4.34
CA ARG A 349 25.59 10.11 -4.46
C ARG A 349 25.96 9.72 -5.90
N TRP A 350 26.43 10.69 -6.67
CA TRP A 350 26.92 10.50 -8.04
C TRP A 350 28.12 9.54 -8.16
N ALA A 351 28.93 9.39 -7.11
CA ALA A 351 30.05 8.44 -7.08
C ALA A 351 29.62 6.99 -7.40
N VAL A 352 28.39 6.61 -7.04
CA VAL A 352 27.84 5.27 -7.31
C VAL A 352 27.58 5.07 -8.81
N VAL A 353 27.12 6.13 -9.49
CA VAL A 353 26.92 6.12 -10.94
C VAL A 353 28.25 6.12 -11.66
N ALA A 354 29.23 6.87 -11.18
CA ALA A 354 30.58 6.85 -11.73
C ALA A 354 31.17 5.43 -11.66
N LEU A 355 31.04 4.73 -10.52
CA LEU A 355 31.50 3.35 -10.38
C LEU A 355 30.81 2.40 -11.37
N ALA A 356 29.48 2.47 -11.47
CA ALA A 356 28.71 1.66 -12.40
C ALA A 356 29.06 1.98 -13.87
N ALA A 357 29.26 3.26 -14.20
CA ALA A 357 29.63 3.72 -15.53
C ALA A 357 31.02 3.21 -15.91
N THR A 358 31.99 3.25 -15.00
CA THR A 358 33.31 2.63 -15.21
C THR A 358 33.17 1.14 -15.48
N GLY A 359 32.35 0.42 -14.71
CA GLY A 359 32.07 -0.99 -14.94
C GLY A 359 31.52 -1.26 -16.35
N VAL A 360 30.51 -0.50 -16.78
CA VAL A 360 29.95 -0.61 -18.14
C VAL A 360 31.01 -0.29 -19.21
N SER A 361 31.79 0.77 -19.05
CA SER A 361 32.84 1.13 -20.01
C SER A 361 33.88 0.02 -20.17
N VAL A 362 34.27 -0.63 -19.07
CA VAL A 362 35.20 -1.77 -19.09
C VAL A 362 34.59 -2.98 -19.80
N ILE A 363 33.30 -3.27 -19.55
CA ILE A 363 32.57 -4.34 -20.26
C ILE A 363 32.52 -4.04 -21.77
N LEU A 364 32.15 -2.82 -22.17
CA LEU A 364 32.09 -2.44 -23.58
C LEU A 364 33.45 -2.50 -24.26
N TYR A 365 34.53 -2.12 -23.56
CA TYR A 365 35.89 -2.26 -24.07
C TYR A 365 36.23 -3.74 -24.33
N ALA A 366 35.93 -4.62 -23.38
CA ALA A 366 36.18 -6.05 -23.52
C ALA A 366 35.37 -6.68 -24.68
N LEU A 367 34.12 -6.26 -24.87
CA LEU A 367 33.23 -6.84 -25.89
C LEU A 367 33.54 -6.36 -27.32
N PHE A 368 33.91 -5.08 -27.50
CA PHE A 368 33.96 -4.48 -28.84
C PHE A 368 35.35 -4.05 -29.31
N ILE A 369 36.36 -4.03 -28.43
CA ILE A 369 37.71 -3.57 -28.76
C ILE A 369 38.71 -4.72 -28.62
N GLN A 370 38.84 -5.26 -27.40
CA GLN A 370 39.80 -6.33 -27.13
C GLN A 370 39.29 -7.25 -26.03
N TYR A 371 38.89 -8.46 -26.42
CA TYR A 371 38.38 -9.44 -25.47
C TYR A 371 39.45 -9.92 -24.49
N SER A 372 39.12 -9.81 -23.20
CA SER A 372 39.88 -10.39 -22.10
C SER A 372 38.91 -10.73 -20.98
N LEU A 373 38.84 -12.01 -20.62
CA LEU A 373 37.97 -12.50 -19.54
C LEU A 373 38.23 -11.76 -18.22
N VAL A 374 39.49 -11.46 -17.90
CA VAL A 374 39.85 -10.74 -16.68
C VAL A 374 39.31 -9.31 -16.69
N VAL A 375 39.39 -8.63 -17.85
CA VAL A 375 38.89 -7.26 -18.03
C VAL A 375 37.37 -7.25 -17.94
N GLU A 376 36.69 -8.19 -18.60
CA GLU A 376 35.23 -8.35 -18.55
C GLU A 376 34.74 -8.60 -17.11
N LEU A 377 35.36 -9.55 -16.40
CA LEU A 377 35.05 -9.85 -14.99
C LEU A 377 35.25 -8.62 -14.10
N ALA A 378 36.33 -7.86 -14.29
CA ALA A 378 36.57 -6.62 -13.57
C ALA A 378 35.45 -5.59 -13.82
N GLY A 379 34.99 -5.47 -15.07
CA GLY A 379 33.86 -4.61 -15.44
C GLY A 379 32.56 -5.01 -14.75
N PHE A 380 32.23 -6.30 -14.72
CA PHE A 380 31.07 -6.82 -13.99
C PHE A 380 31.16 -6.63 -12.48
N LEU A 381 32.35 -6.80 -11.88
CA LEU A 381 32.57 -6.54 -10.45
C LEU A 381 32.34 -5.08 -10.09
N LEU A 382 32.83 -4.14 -10.90
CA LEU A 382 32.58 -2.71 -10.70
C LEU A 382 31.10 -2.37 -10.85
N LEU A 383 30.44 -2.92 -11.88
CA LEU A 383 29.01 -2.72 -12.10
C LEU A 383 28.17 -3.29 -10.93
N ALA A 384 28.52 -4.49 -10.45
CA ALA A 384 27.90 -5.11 -9.29
C ALA A 384 28.12 -4.29 -8.02
N GLY A 385 29.32 -3.76 -7.80
CA GLY A 385 29.63 -2.85 -6.71
C GLY A 385 28.74 -1.59 -6.73
N GLY A 386 28.53 -1.00 -7.91
CA GLY A 386 27.60 0.13 -8.10
C GLY A 386 26.15 -0.23 -7.73
N VAL A 387 25.67 -1.39 -8.17
CA VAL A 387 24.32 -1.88 -7.85
C VAL A 387 24.14 -2.14 -6.35
N VAL A 388 25.13 -2.79 -5.71
CA VAL A 388 25.09 -3.08 -4.26
C VAL A 388 25.11 -1.80 -3.43
N LEU A 389 26.00 -0.85 -3.77
CA LEU A 389 26.07 0.45 -3.09
C LEU A 389 24.78 1.26 -3.27
N ASP A 390 24.21 1.28 -4.47
CA ASP A 390 22.92 1.95 -4.73
C ASP A 390 21.80 1.34 -3.88
N ALA A 391 21.68 0.01 -3.86
CA ALA A 391 20.69 -0.69 -3.05
C ALA A 391 20.86 -0.42 -1.55
N TRP A 392 22.10 -0.43 -1.06
CA TRP A 392 22.43 -0.15 0.34
C TRP A 392 22.10 1.30 0.73
N LEU A 393 22.49 2.28 -0.09
CA LEU A 393 22.20 3.70 0.16
C LEU A 393 20.70 3.99 0.15
N ARG A 394 19.93 3.37 -0.74
CA ARG A 394 18.46 3.50 -0.77
C ARG A 394 17.83 2.98 0.53
N ARG A 395 18.26 1.80 1.01
CA ARG A 395 17.78 1.24 2.28
C ARG A 395 18.15 2.12 3.45
N ARG A 396 19.39 2.62 3.50
CA ARG A 396 19.85 3.51 4.58
C ARG A 396 19.07 4.84 4.61
N HIS A 397 18.81 5.42 3.44
CA HIS A 397 17.98 6.62 3.35
C HIS A 397 16.56 6.38 3.86
N GLN A 398 15.91 5.26 3.49
CA GLN A 398 14.60 4.89 4.04
C GLN A 398 14.62 4.70 5.55
N ALA A 399 15.63 4.00 6.09
CA ALA A 399 15.77 3.80 7.53
C ALA A 399 15.91 5.14 8.28
N ARG A 400 16.69 6.09 7.74
CA ARG A 400 16.82 7.43 8.31
C ARG A 400 15.51 8.20 8.33
N VAL A 401 14.78 8.21 7.21
CA VAL A 401 13.49 8.89 7.09
C VAL A 401 12.49 8.33 8.11
N LEU A 402 12.51 7.02 8.35
CA LEU A 402 11.66 6.37 9.35
C LEU A 402 12.19 6.46 10.79
N GLY A 403 13.32 7.15 11.03
CA GLY A 403 13.91 7.25 12.37
C GLY A 403 14.46 5.93 12.93
N LEU A 404 14.74 4.94 12.07
CA LEU A 404 15.23 3.61 12.44
C LEU A 404 16.75 3.51 12.57
N GLU A 405 17.51 4.57 12.29
CA GLU A 405 18.95 4.59 12.56
C GLU A 405 19.12 4.59 14.09
N ALA A 406 19.58 3.46 14.65
CA ALA A 406 19.89 3.33 16.07
C ALA A 406 20.71 4.55 16.55
N ALA A 407 20.33 5.11 17.71
CA ALA A 407 21.27 5.94 18.47
C ALA A 407 22.60 5.16 18.55
N PRO A 408 23.75 5.81 18.31
CA PRO A 408 25.03 5.12 18.42
C PRO A 408 25.08 4.49 19.82
N ARG A 409 25.16 3.15 19.86
CA ARG A 409 25.34 2.40 21.10
C ARG A 409 26.71 2.67 21.69
#